data_AF-A0A0G4EKY3-F1
#
_entry.id   AF-A0A0G4EKY3-F1
#
_cell.length_a   1.000
_cell.length_b   1.000
_cell.length_c   1.000
_cell.angle_alpha   90.00
_cell.angle_beta   90.00
_cell.angle_gamma   90.00
#
_symmetry.space_group_name_H-M   'P 1'
#
loop_
_entity.id
_entity.type
_entity.pdbx_description
1 polymer ?
#
loop_
_entity_poly.entity_id
_entity_poly.type
_entity_poly.pdbx_seq_one_letter_code
_entity_poly.pdbx_strand_id
1 'polypeptide(L)'
;MRKTVKAARTDPASADEDRAELHSIPFEQLRRLQKDGFVAHTPRTRTHAAEAATSDGPPTGKKIGSKKRKKPLEVSSKTPVAPPPTSEAPLRKKRPVARDPRFSDLSGPLNMDRFRASYSFLDDIREREKDVLQQTIKQQSWGGKKRRKAAPKLSDREVQEAQNVLKSMRQQDSLRQRRGELIDMKRELKQQEKKNIVETGKKPFFYSEGKVKQLLMKKKYEELKKQGKVDAFVKKKRKRQAAKDRKLLPNQRPREASLDDA
;
A
#
# COMPACT_ATOMS: atom_id res chain seq x y z
N MET A 1 32.03 46.97 -12.32
CA MET A 1 31.01 46.87 -13.39
C MET A 1 30.41 45.47 -13.43
N ARG A 2 29.20 45.27 -12.88
CA ARG A 2 28.48 43.99 -12.96
C ARG A 2 27.13 44.27 -13.64
N LYS A 3 26.94 43.70 -14.84
CA LYS A 3 25.72 43.87 -15.65
C LYS A 3 24.56 43.16 -14.95
N THR A 4 23.56 43.91 -14.52
CA THR A 4 22.27 43.38 -14.05
C THR A 4 21.41 43.03 -15.25
N VAL A 5 21.08 41.75 -15.44
CA VAL A 5 20.12 41.31 -16.45
C VAL A 5 18.71 41.55 -15.92
N LYS A 6 17.96 42.41 -16.62
CA LYS A 6 16.57 42.78 -16.33
C LYS A 6 15.67 41.57 -16.60
N ALA A 7 14.93 41.10 -15.59
CA ALA A 7 13.92 40.05 -15.78
C ALA A 7 12.80 40.57 -16.68
N ALA A 8 12.64 39.96 -17.86
CA ALA A 8 11.54 40.24 -18.77
C ALA A 8 10.21 39.81 -18.13
N ARG A 9 9.19 40.66 -18.23
CA ARG A 9 7.81 40.29 -17.93
C ARG A 9 7.35 39.35 -19.05
N THR A 10 7.00 38.12 -18.72
CA THR A 10 6.49 37.15 -19.69
C THR A 10 5.02 37.44 -19.96
N ASP A 11 4.69 37.80 -21.20
CA ASP A 11 3.32 38.05 -21.64
C ASP A 11 2.51 36.74 -21.65
N PRO A 12 1.22 36.74 -21.25
CA PRO A 12 0.43 35.50 -21.13
C PRO A 12 0.23 34.76 -22.47
N ALA A 13 0.39 35.44 -23.62
CA ALA A 13 0.36 34.82 -24.94
C ALA A 13 1.58 33.91 -25.20
N SER A 14 2.75 34.23 -24.64
CA SER A 14 3.98 33.43 -24.81
C SER A 14 3.91 32.06 -24.13
N ALA A 15 3.14 31.94 -23.04
CA ALA A 15 3.00 30.68 -22.30
C ALA A 15 2.17 29.61 -23.04
N ASP A 16 1.28 30.04 -23.94
CA ASP A 16 0.49 29.12 -24.77
C ASP A 16 1.29 28.64 -25.99
N GLU A 17 2.17 29.48 -26.54
CA GLU A 17 3.12 29.11 -27.59
C GLU A 17 4.16 28.09 -27.06
N ASP A 18 4.75 28.35 -25.88
CA ASP A 18 5.66 27.41 -25.20
C ASP A 18 4.99 26.03 -24.97
N ARG A 19 3.69 26.02 -24.73
CA ARG A 19 2.92 24.79 -24.49
C ARG A 19 2.65 24.02 -25.78
N ALA A 20 2.42 24.71 -26.89
CA ALA A 20 2.27 24.11 -28.21
C ALA A 20 3.60 23.48 -28.68
N GLU A 21 4.72 24.18 -28.45
CA GLU A 21 6.06 23.68 -28.78
C GLU A 21 6.42 22.41 -28.00
N LEU A 22 6.08 22.34 -26.70
CA LEU A 22 6.28 21.12 -25.89
C LEU A 22 5.48 19.92 -26.39
N HIS A 23 4.35 20.15 -27.06
CA HIS A 23 3.51 19.10 -27.62
C HIS A 23 4.05 18.52 -28.94
N SER A 24 4.94 19.26 -29.61
CA SER A 24 5.60 18.83 -30.86
C SER A 24 6.81 17.92 -30.62
N ILE A 25 7.40 17.96 -29.41
CA ILE A 25 8.61 17.20 -29.07
C ILE A 25 8.26 15.76 -28.69
N PRO A 26 8.92 14.73 -29.27
CA PRO A 26 8.68 13.34 -28.92
C PRO A 26 9.06 13.05 -27.46
N PHE A 27 8.27 12.20 -26.82
CA PHE A 27 8.32 11.90 -25.39
C PHE A 27 9.72 11.50 -24.86
N GLU A 28 10.54 10.84 -25.67
CA GLU A 28 11.92 10.49 -25.28
C GLU A 28 12.81 11.72 -25.07
N GLN A 29 12.70 12.73 -25.92
CA GLN A 29 13.49 13.95 -25.82
C GLN A 29 13.10 14.76 -24.58
N LEU A 30 11.80 14.86 -24.26
CA LEU A 30 11.30 15.49 -23.04
C LEU A 30 11.88 14.84 -21.77
N ARG A 31 12.01 13.51 -21.76
CA ARG A 31 12.55 12.77 -20.60
C ARG A 31 14.06 12.95 -20.43
N ARG A 32 14.80 13.22 -21.51
CA ARG A 32 16.24 13.55 -21.46
C ARG A 32 16.45 14.96 -20.90
N LEU A 33 15.71 15.94 -21.42
CA LEU A 33 15.73 17.33 -20.93
C LEU A 33 15.39 17.46 -19.44
N GLN A 34 14.47 16.63 -18.94
CA GLN A 34 14.13 16.57 -17.51
C GLN A 34 15.29 16.03 -16.64
N LYS A 35 16.13 15.14 -17.17
CA LYS A 35 17.31 14.61 -16.46
C LYS A 35 18.46 15.63 -16.43
N ASP A 36 18.55 16.45 -17.47
CA ASP A 36 19.60 17.46 -17.63
C ASP A 36 19.31 18.76 -16.85
N GLY A 37 18.21 18.79 -16.08
CA GLY A 37 17.91 19.85 -15.11
C GLY A 37 17.00 20.97 -15.62
N PHE A 38 16.36 20.82 -16.78
CA PHE A 38 15.37 21.79 -17.26
C PHE A 38 14.06 21.65 -16.47
N VAL A 39 13.77 22.62 -15.59
CA VAL A 39 12.52 22.66 -14.81
C VAL A 39 11.52 23.60 -15.51
N ALA A 40 10.72 23.06 -16.43
CA ALA A 40 9.56 23.78 -16.96
C ALA A 40 8.54 24.01 -15.84
N HIS A 41 8.20 25.27 -15.59
CA HIS A 41 7.31 25.70 -14.51
C HIS A 41 5.84 25.50 -14.94
N THR A 42 5.35 24.26 -15.01
CA THR A 42 3.92 24.02 -15.24
C THR A 42 3.14 24.20 -13.94
N PRO A 43 2.22 25.16 -13.80
CA PRO A 43 1.38 25.27 -12.61
C PRO A 43 0.36 24.12 -12.59
N ARG A 44 0.52 23.19 -11.64
CA ARG A 44 -0.49 22.17 -11.32
C ARG A 44 -1.70 22.84 -10.67
N THR A 45 -2.77 23.08 -11.42
CA THR A 45 -4.09 23.36 -10.86
C THR A 45 -4.69 22.05 -10.35
N ARG A 46 -4.69 21.87 -9.03
CA ARG A 46 -5.44 20.81 -8.33
C ARG A 46 -6.76 21.40 -7.85
N THR A 47 -7.83 21.17 -8.59
CA THR A 47 -9.20 21.37 -8.11
C THR A 47 -9.59 20.19 -7.23
N HIS A 48 -9.55 20.38 -5.91
CA HIS A 48 -10.18 19.47 -4.96
C HIS A 48 -11.57 20.02 -4.65
N ALA A 49 -12.59 19.49 -5.32
CA ALA A 49 -13.96 19.56 -4.86
C ALA A 49 -14.04 18.76 -3.56
N ALA A 50 -14.10 19.46 -2.42
CA ALA A 50 -14.37 18.89 -1.12
C ALA A 50 -15.87 19.03 -0.86
N GLU A 51 -16.55 17.89 -0.86
CA GLU A 51 -17.96 17.76 -0.50
C GLU A 51 -18.18 18.26 0.94
N ALA A 52 -19.23 19.05 1.10
CA ALA A 52 -19.62 19.71 2.34
C ALA A 52 -20.15 18.67 3.35
N ALA A 53 -19.43 18.50 4.45
CA ALA A 53 -19.98 17.92 5.67
C ALA A 53 -20.63 19.05 6.48
N THR A 54 -21.95 18.98 6.62
CA THR A 54 -22.76 19.84 7.48
C THR A 54 -22.41 19.58 8.94
N SER A 55 -21.78 20.56 9.58
CA SER A 55 -21.68 20.62 11.04
C SER A 55 -22.28 21.94 11.50
N ASP A 56 -23.47 21.88 12.10
CA ASP A 56 -24.14 23.00 12.73
C ASP A 56 -23.37 23.45 13.98
N GLY A 57 -22.73 24.60 13.88
CA GLY A 57 -22.05 25.31 14.95
C GLY A 57 -21.68 26.72 14.48
N PRO A 58 -21.77 27.75 15.34
CA PRO A 58 -21.69 29.14 14.91
C PRO A 58 -20.31 29.46 14.29
N PRO A 59 -20.25 30.25 13.20
CA PRO A 59 -19.02 30.48 12.43
C PRO A 59 -18.09 31.41 13.22
N THR A 60 -17.17 30.84 13.98
CA THR A 60 -16.11 31.62 14.65
C THR A 60 -14.82 31.54 13.85
N GLY A 61 -14.42 32.70 13.28
CA GLY A 61 -13.08 32.95 12.78
C GLY A 61 -12.84 32.55 11.32
N LYS A 62 -12.72 33.55 10.43
CA LYS A 62 -12.11 33.39 9.11
C LYS A 62 -10.76 32.68 9.25
N LYS A 63 -10.64 31.46 8.72
CA LYS A 63 -9.37 30.74 8.62
C LYS A 63 -8.43 31.52 7.72
N ILE A 64 -7.50 32.26 8.30
CA ILE A 64 -6.41 32.92 7.57
C ILE A 64 -5.61 31.81 6.87
N GLY A 65 -5.65 31.81 5.55
CA GLY A 65 -5.04 30.80 4.71
C GLY A 65 -3.58 30.53 5.09
N SER A 66 -3.23 29.25 5.15
CA SER A 66 -1.89 28.71 5.40
C SER A 66 -0.81 29.43 4.55
N LYS A 67 -0.10 30.39 5.15
CA LYS A 67 1.05 31.06 4.55
C LYS A 67 2.34 30.29 4.83
N LYS A 68 3.21 30.23 3.82
CA LYS A 68 4.50 29.53 3.75
C LYS A 68 5.29 29.64 5.06
N ARG A 69 5.68 28.50 5.65
CA ARG A 69 6.16 28.28 7.03
C ARG A 69 7.43 29.03 7.50
N LYS A 70 7.96 30.01 6.76
CA LYS A 70 9.23 30.71 7.08
C LYS A 70 9.27 32.16 6.58
N LYS A 71 8.18 32.93 6.71
CA LYS A 71 8.18 34.38 6.47
C LYS A 71 7.41 35.07 7.59
N PRO A 72 7.81 36.29 8.03
CA PRO A 72 7.05 37.04 9.02
C PRO A 72 5.63 37.31 8.52
N LEU A 73 4.66 37.28 9.44
CA LEU A 73 3.26 37.57 9.16
C LEU A 73 2.99 39.03 9.53
N GLU A 74 2.53 39.83 8.58
CA GLU A 74 2.00 41.17 8.87
C GLU A 74 0.63 41.04 9.56
N VAL A 75 0.50 41.66 10.74
CA VAL A 75 -0.74 41.74 11.54
C VAL A 75 -1.13 43.21 11.71
N SER A 76 -2.44 43.50 11.76
CA SER A 76 -2.93 44.87 11.94
C SER A 76 -2.70 45.36 13.37
N SER A 77 -2.21 46.59 13.53
CA SER A 77 -2.09 47.24 14.85
C SER A 77 -3.43 47.56 15.50
N LYS A 78 -4.54 47.53 14.74
CA LYS A 78 -5.90 47.82 15.22
C LYS A 78 -6.58 46.61 15.85
N THR A 79 -6.04 45.41 15.66
CA THR A 79 -6.58 44.19 16.28
C THR A 79 -5.88 43.94 17.62
N PRO A 80 -6.60 44.00 18.75
CA PRO A 80 -6.00 43.72 20.06
C PRO A 80 -5.50 42.27 20.10
N VAL A 81 -4.28 42.07 20.61
CA VAL A 81 -3.72 40.74 20.85
C VAL A 81 -4.43 40.15 22.07
N ALA A 82 -4.97 38.94 21.94
CA ALA A 82 -5.55 38.24 23.09
C ALA A 82 -4.48 38.06 24.18
N PRO A 83 -4.81 38.28 25.47
CA PRO A 83 -3.85 38.12 26.55
C PRO A 83 -3.28 36.70 26.52
N PRO A 84 -1.97 36.53 26.81
CA PRO A 84 -1.40 35.20 26.93
C PRO A 84 -2.20 34.43 27.99
N PRO A 85 -2.52 33.14 27.77
CA PRO A 85 -3.28 32.39 28.74
C PRO A 85 -2.53 32.42 30.08
N THR A 86 -3.13 33.08 31.08
CA THR A 86 -2.63 33.08 32.45
C THR A 86 -2.50 31.61 32.88
N SER A 87 -1.31 31.23 33.35
CA SER A 87 -0.97 29.86 33.75
C SER A 87 -1.84 29.28 34.89
N GLU A 88 -2.81 30.05 35.39
CA GLU A 88 -3.61 29.78 36.57
C GLU A 88 -5.08 29.45 36.28
N ALA A 89 -5.51 29.40 35.02
CA ALA A 89 -6.73 28.67 34.71
C ALA A 89 -6.47 27.21 35.12
N PRO A 90 -7.21 26.61 36.08
CA PRO A 90 -6.98 25.22 36.42
C PRO A 90 -7.25 24.42 35.16
N LEU A 91 -6.16 23.97 34.51
CA LEU A 91 -6.19 22.96 33.46
C LEU A 91 -7.11 21.89 34.01
N ARG A 92 -8.34 21.82 33.49
CA ARG A 92 -9.34 20.84 33.91
C ARG A 92 -8.62 19.51 33.94
N LYS A 93 -8.26 19.02 35.13
CA LYS A 93 -7.41 17.84 35.29
C LYS A 93 -8.18 16.75 34.55
N LYS A 94 -7.70 16.35 33.37
CA LYS A 94 -8.37 15.33 32.58
C LYS A 94 -8.45 14.13 33.52
N ARG A 95 -9.68 13.75 33.89
CA ARG A 95 -9.90 12.59 34.77
C ARG A 95 -9.10 11.43 34.18
N PRO A 96 -8.37 10.64 34.99
CA PRO A 96 -7.63 9.52 34.47
C PRO A 96 -8.61 8.62 33.71
N VAL A 97 -8.44 8.56 32.39
CA VAL A 97 -9.26 7.73 31.54
C VAL A 97 -8.93 6.29 31.90
N ALA A 98 -9.94 5.49 32.26
CA ALA A 98 -9.76 4.06 32.48
C ALA A 98 -9.11 3.45 31.23
N ARG A 99 -7.94 2.85 31.40
CA ARG A 99 -7.15 2.30 30.28
C ARG A 99 -7.46 0.82 30.15
N ASP A 100 -7.99 0.40 29.01
CA ASP A 100 -8.08 -1.01 28.66
C ASP A 100 -6.69 -1.47 28.17
N PRO A 101 -6.04 -2.44 28.84
CA PRO A 101 -4.70 -2.90 28.44
C PRO A 101 -4.67 -3.48 27.01
N ARG A 102 -5.80 -3.93 26.45
CA ARG A 102 -5.89 -4.41 25.07
C ARG A 102 -5.77 -3.29 24.03
N PHE A 103 -6.21 -2.09 24.41
CA PHE A 103 -6.30 -0.92 23.53
C PHE A 103 -5.39 0.23 23.98
N SER A 104 -4.63 0.06 25.07
CA SER A 104 -3.72 1.07 25.56
C SER A 104 -2.40 1.04 24.82
N ASP A 105 -2.01 2.18 24.24
CA ASP A 105 -0.71 2.35 23.58
C ASP A 105 0.48 2.08 24.53
N LEU A 106 0.27 2.17 25.85
CA LEU A 106 1.29 1.90 26.88
C LEU A 106 1.58 0.40 27.06
N SER A 107 0.71 -0.49 26.58
CA SER A 107 0.90 -1.95 26.67
C SER A 107 1.98 -2.48 25.72
N GLY A 108 2.49 -1.63 24.82
CA GLY A 108 3.56 -1.95 23.87
C GLY A 108 3.07 -2.63 22.59
N PRO A 109 3.98 -2.82 21.61
CA PRO A 109 3.63 -3.41 20.31
C PRO A 109 3.39 -4.93 20.40
N LEU A 110 2.61 -5.45 19.45
CA LEU A 110 2.31 -6.88 19.34
C LEU A 110 3.58 -7.71 19.11
N ASN A 111 3.87 -8.61 20.04
CA ASN A 111 4.94 -9.60 19.91
C ASN A 111 4.47 -10.79 19.06
N MET A 112 4.76 -10.74 17.76
CA MET A 112 4.37 -11.78 16.79
C MET A 112 4.85 -13.19 17.17
N ASP A 113 6.04 -13.32 17.75
CA ASP A 113 6.60 -14.63 18.13
C ASP A 113 5.79 -15.28 19.26
N ARG A 114 5.47 -14.52 20.32
CA ARG A 114 4.63 -14.99 21.42
C ARG A 114 3.21 -15.26 20.96
N PHE A 115 2.65 -14.37 20.13
CA PHE A 115 1.32 -14.56 19.56
C PHE A 115 1.22 -15.87 18.77
N ARG A 116 2.19 -16.17 17.91
CA ARG A 116 2.22 -17.44 17.16
C ARG A 116 2.31 -18.66 18.07
N ALA A 117 3.12 -18.59 19.13
CA ALA A 117 3.24 -19.68 20.09
C ALA A 117 1.92 -19.91 20.85
N SER A 118 1.36 -18.85 21.44
CA SER A 118 0.14 -18.91 22.26
C SER A 118 -1.12 -19.26 21.47
N TYR A 119 -1.19 -18.85 20.20
CA TYR A 119 -2.37 -19.04 19.34
C TYR A 119 -2.12 -19.98 18.15
N SER A 120 -1.18 -20.92 18.30
CA SER A 120 -0.85 -21.92 17.28
C SER A 120 -2.06 -22.80 16.92
N PHE A 121 -2.90 -23.15 17.90
CA PHE A 121 -4.13 -23.94 17.72
C PHE A 121 -5.15 -23.34 16.74
N LEU A 122 -5.08 -22.02 16.48
CA LEU A 122 -5.95 -21.36 15.50
C LEU A 122 -5.65 -21.85 14.08
N ASP A 123 -4.45 -22.32 13.81
CA ASP A 123 -4.10 -22.85 12.49
C ASP A 123 -4.88 -24.15 12.22
N ASP A 124 -4.97 -25.04 13.21
CA ASP A 124 -5.75 -26.29 13.12
C ASP A 124 -7.25 -26.04 12.99
N ILE A 125 -7.77 -25.01 13.68
CA ILE A 125 -9.18 -24.60 13.55
C ILE A 125 -9.46 -24.11 12.12
N ARG A 126 -8.60 -23.22 11.59
CA ARG A 126 -8.76 -22.71 10.23
C ARG A 126 -8.66 -23.80 9.17
N GLU A 127 -7.80 -24.79 9.37
CA GLU A 127 -7.70 -25.95 8.47
C GLU A 127 -9.00 -26.76 8.47
N ARG A 128 -9.53 -27.08 9.65
CA ARG A 128 -10.83 -27.76 9.78
C ARG A 128 -11.97 -26.97 9.12
N GLU A 129 -12.04 -25.66 9.33
CA GLU A 129 -13.05 -24.80 8.69
C GLU A 129 -12.95 -24.82 7.16
N LYS A 130 -11.73 -24.75 6.61
CA LYS A 130 -11.52 -24.87 5.16
C LYS A 130 -11.93 -26.24 4.62
N ASP A 131 -11.67 -27.30 5.36
CA ASP A 131 -12.02 -28.65 4.94
C ASP A 131 -13.52 -28.87 4.95
N VAL A 132 -14.22 -28.36 5.97
CA VAL A 132 -15.69 -28.34 6.01
C VAL A 132 -16.24 -27.59 4.78
N LEU A 133 -15.73 -26.39 4.48
CA LEU A 133 -16.16 -25.64 3.29
C LEU A 133 -15.86 -26.39 1.98
N GLN A 134 -14.74 -27.08 1.88
CA GLN A 134 -14.42 -27.89 0.70
C GLN A 134 -15.38 -29.07 0.56
N GLN A 135 -15.69 -29.74 1.67
CA GLN A 135 -16.63 -30.86 1.69
C GLN A 135 -18.04 -30.40 1.33
N THR A 136 -18.53 -29.28 1.86
CA THR A 136 -19.87 -28.76 1.53
C THR A 136 -19.97 -28.44 0.03
N ILE A 137 -18.98 -27.75 -0.54
CA ILE A 137 -18.94 -27.45 -1.98
C ILE A 137 -18.90 -28.75 -2.80
N LYS A 138 -18.10 -29.73 -2.39
CA LYS A 138 -17.96 -31.01 -3.09
C LYS A 138 -19.25 -31.83 -3.02
N GLN A 139 -19.92 -31.88 -1.87
CA GLN A 139 -21.20 -32.57 -1.68
C GLN A 139 -22.29 -31.98 -2.57
N GLN A 140 -22.34 -30.65 -2.73
CA GLN A 140 -23.31 -30.00 -3.63
C GLN A 140 -23.03 -30.30 -5.11
N SER A 141 -21.76 -30.53 -5.49
CA SER A 141 -21.39 -30.97 -6.84
C SER A 141 -21.76 -32.42 -7.15
N TRP A 142 -22.07 -33.25 -6.14
CA TRP A 142 -22.42 -34.65 -6.36
C TRP A 142 -23.80 -34.80 -7.02
N GLY A 143 -23.90 -35.68 -8.01
CA GLY A 143 -25.16 -36.05 -8.65
C GLY A 143 -25.90 -37.21 -7.96
N GLY A 144 -27.21 -37.26 -8.13
CA GLY A 144 -28.04 -38.44 -7.86
C GLY A 144 -28.14 -38.88 -6.39
N LYS A 145 -28.15 -40.21 -6.16
CA LYS A 145 -28.36 -40.84 -4.84
C LYS A 145 -27.28 -40.48 -3.81
N LYS A 146 -26.04 -40.20 -4.24
CA LYS A 146 -24.93 -39.82 -3.34
C LYS A 146 -25.16 -38.47 -2.66
N ARG A 147 -25.78 -37.50 -3.34
CA ARG A 147 -26.13 -36.21 -2.75
C ARG A 147 -27.25 -36.35 -1.71
N ARG A 148 -28.29 -37.14 -2.02
CA ARG A 148 -29.48 -37.31 -1.16
C ARG A 148 -29.16 -37.89 0.23
N LYS A 149 -28.05 -38.64 0.37
CA LYS A 149 -27.62 -39.23 1.64
C LYS A 149 -26.69 -38.33 2.47
N ALA A 150 -26.09 -37.31 1.87
CA ALA A 150 -24.97 -36.58 2.48
C ALA A 150 -25.39 -35.28 3.19
N ALA A 151 -26.29 -34.48 2.58
CA ALA A 151 -26.66 -33.17 3.11
C ALA A 151 -27.95 -32.62 2.45
N PRO A 152 -28.64 -31.67 3.10
CA PRO A 152 -29.68 -30.87 2.44
C PRO A 152 -29.11 -30.14 1.22
N LYS A 153 -29.97 -29.88 0.22
CA LYS A 153 -29.58 -29.13 -0.98
C LYS A 153 -29.44 -27.65 -0.58
N LEU A 154 -28.23 -27.10 -0.71
CA LEU A 154 -28.01 -25.66 -0.54
C LEU A 154 -28.48 -24.92 -1.80
N SER A 155 -28.85 -23.66 -1.65
CA SER A 155 -29.12 -22.78 -2.78
C SER A 155 -27.83 -22.47 -3.55
N ASP A 156 -27.94 -22.20 -4.85
CA ASP A 156 -26.77 -21.86 -5.67
C ASP A 156 -26.02 -20.63 -5.13
N ARG A 157 -26.77 -19.69 -4.52
CA ARG A 157 -26.23 -18.52 -3.83
C ARG A 157 -25.34 -18.91 -2.64
N GLU A 158 -25.81 -19.80 -1.76
CA GLU A 158 -25.04 -20.24 -0.61
C GLU A 158 -23.77 -21.00 -1.03
N VAL A 159 -23.86 -21.80 -2.10
CA VAL A 159 -22.69 -22.49 -2.66
C VAL A 159 -21.66 -21.48 -3.17
N GLN A 160 -22.10 -20.43 -3.85
CA GLN A 160 -21.23 -19.37 -4.34
C GLN A 160 -20.61 -18.57 -3.19
N GLU A 161 -21.37 -18.29 -2.13
CA GLU A 161 -20.88 -17.66 -0.90
C GLU A 161 -19.81 -18.53 -0.23
N ALA A 162 -20.04 -19.84 -0.09
CA ALA A 162 -19.06 -20.78 0.43
C ALA A 162 -17.76 -20.81 -0.39
N GLN A 163 -17.86 -20.79 -1.73
CA GLN A 163 -16.70 -20.71 -2.62
C GLN A 163 -15.92 -19.40 -2.44
N ASN A 164 -16.62 -18.28 -2.29
CA ASN A 164 -16.01 -16.96 -2.06
C ASN A 164 -15.27 -16.91 -0.72
N VAL A 165 -15.88 -17.45 0.34
CA VAL A 165 -15.28 -17.55 1.68
C VAL A 165 -14.01 -18.42 1.61
N LEU A 166 -14.09 -19.61 1.01
CA LEU A 166 -12.93 -20.49 0.85
C LEU A 166 -11.79 -19.81 0.08
N LYS A 167 -12.11 -19.06 -0.98
CA LYS A 167 -11.13 -18.28 -1.76
C LYS A 167 -10.49 -17.18 -0.90
N SER A 168 -11.29 -16.47 -0.10
CA SER A 168 -10.80 -15.44 0.83
C SER A 168 -9.85 -16.03 1.88
N MET A 169 -10.24 -17.14 2.52
CA MET A 169 -9.40 -17.85 3.50
C MET A 169 -8.05 -18.27 2.88
N ARG A 170 -8.07 -18.87 1.68
CA ARG A 170 -6.83 -19.25 0.96
C ARG A 170 -5.94 -18.05 0.64
N GLN A 171 -6.54 -16.90 0.31
CA GLN A 171 -5.78 -15.68 0.06
C GLN A 171 -5.15 -15.14 1.35
N GLN A 172 -5.91 -15.09 2.44
CA GLN A 172 -5.42 -14.67 3.76
C GLN A 172 -4.28 -15.57 4.25
N ASP A 173 -4.41 -16.89 4.09
CA ASP A 173 -3.36 -17.86 4.44
C ASP A 173 -2.09 -17.62 3.62
N SER A 174 -2.21 -17.40 2.31
CA SER A 174 -1.03 -17.10 1.47
C SER A 174 -0.33 -15.81 1.91
N LEU A 175 -1.07 -14.79 2.33
CA LEU A 175 -0.50 -13.56 2.87
C LEU A 175 0.16 -13.77 4.23
N ARG A 176 -0.47 -14.55 5.11
CA ARG A 176 0.08 -14.93 6.42
C ARG A 176 1.38 -15.70 6.26
N GLN A 177 1.42 -16.71 5.38
CA GLN A 177 2.62 -17.48 5.07
C GLN A 177 3.77 -16.61 4.55
N ARG A 178 3.51 -15.70 3.60
CA ARG A 178 4.56 -14.78 3.10
C ARG A 178 5.11 -13.85 4.17
N ARG A 179 4.26 -13.37 5.09
CA ARG A 179 4.70 -12.58 6.26
C ARG A 179 5.45 -13.47 7.25
N GLY A 180 5.01 -14.72 7.41
CA GLY A 180 5.68 -15.84 8.08
C GLY A 180 7.13 -15.97 7.67
N GLU A 181 7.34 -16.33 6.42
CA GLU A 181 8.65 -16.54 5.78
C GLU A 181 9.62 -15.39 6.06
N LEU A 182 9.16 -14.13 5.97
CA LEU A 182 10.02 -12.97 6.23
C LEU A 182 10.43 -12.85 7.70
N ILE A 183 9.50 -13.12 8.62
CA ILE A 183 9.76 -13.10 10.06
C ILE A 183 10.71 -14.24 10.44
N ASP A 184 10.47 -15.43 9.90
CA ASP A 184 11.27 -16.62 10.20
C ASP A 184 12.69 -16.47 9.65
N MET A 185 12.85 -15.93 8.44
CA MET A 185 14.15 -15.56 7.89
C MET A 185 14.89 -14.54 8.75
N LYS A 186 14.21 -13.51 9.24
CA LYS A 186 14.83 -12.51 10.12
C LYS A 186 15.25 -13.14 11.44
N ARG A 187 14.48 -14.10 11.95
CA ARG A 187 14.78 -14.85 13.17
C ARG A 187 16.00 -15.73 12.99
N GLU A 188 16.05 -16.49 11.91
CA GLU A 188 17.18 -17.36 11.57
C GLU A 188 18.48 -16.57 11.43
N LEU A 189 18.46 -15.45 10.70
CA LEU A 189 19.63 -14.60 10.54
C LEU A 189 20.11 -14.01 11.87
N LYS A 190 19.18 -13.61 12.76
CA LYS A 190 19.53 -13.18 14.12
C LYS A 190 20.14 -14.31 14.96
N GLN A 191 19.65 -15.54 14.80
CA GLN A 191 20.20 -16.69 15.52
C GLN A 191 21.58 -17.07 15.00
N GLN A 192 21.80 -17.06 13.69
CA GLN A 192 23.11 -17.29 13.07
C GLN A 192 24.12 -16.25 13.55
N GLU A 193 23.73 -14.97 13.54
CA GLU A 193 24.60 -13.91 14.02
C GLU A 193 24.98 -14.08 15.50
N LYS A 194 24.01 -14.44 16.35
CA LYS A 194 24.30 -14.75 17.76
C LYS A 194 25.36 -15.84 17.93
N LYS A 195 25.30 -16.89 17.13
CA LYS A 195 26.30 -17.97 17.14
C LYS A 195 27.67 -17.46 16.69
N ASN A 196 27.73 -16.73 15.58
CA ASN A 196 28.96 -16.16 15.06
C ASN A 196 29.65 -15.22 16.07
N ILE A 197 28.88 -14.44 16.83
CA ILE A 197 29.41 -13.55 17.87
C ILE A 197 30.03 -14.36 19.00
N VAL A 198 29.36 -15.42 19.46
CA VAL A 198 29.87 -16.29 20.52
C VAL A 198 31.16 -16.97 20.07
N GLU A 199 31.23 -17.41 18.82
CA GLU A 199 32.40 -18.10 18.26
C GLU A 199 33.59 -17.15 17.99
N THR A 200 33.33 -15.97 17.44
CA THR A 200 34.39 -15.08 16.92
C THR A 200 34.64 -13.84 17.78
N GLY A 201 33.75 -13.53 18.73
CA GLY A 201 33.82 -12.30 19.55
C GLY A 201 33.56 -11.01 18.77
N LYS A 202 33.14 -11.08 17.50
CA LYS A 202 32.91 -9.91 16.65
C LYS A 202 31.66 -9.13 17.08
N LYS A 203 31.61 -7.86 16.68
CA LYS A 203 30.45 -6.99 16.96
C LYS A 203 29.20 -7.50 16.21
N PRO A 204 28.02 -7.54 16.86
CA PRO A 204 26.77 -7.97 16.23
C PRO A 204 26.42 -7.12 15.01
N PHE A 205 26.14 -7.78 13.88
CA PHE A 205 25.62 -7.15 12.67
C PHE A 205 24.20 -7.63 12.33
N PHE A 206 23.30 -6.68 12.06
CA PHE A 206 21.92 -7.00 11.66
C PHE A 206 21.66 -6.65 10.20
N TYR A 207 21.09 -7.60 9.45
CA TYR A 207 20.69 -7.36 8.07
C TYR A 207 19.53 -6.36 7.96
N SER A 208 19.63 -5.46 6.97
CA SER A 208 18.53 -4.59 6.58
C SER A 208 17.36 -5.40 5.97
N GLU A 209 16.14 -4.88 6.05
CA GLU A 209 14.96 -5.60 5.53
C GLU A 209 15.05 -5.92 4.04
N GLY A 210 15.65 -5.01 3.25
CA GLY A 210 15.90 -5.25 1.83
C GLY A 210 16.82 -6.44 1.61
N LYS A 211 17.86 -6.58 2.43
CA LYS A 211 18.79 -7.70 2.36
C LYS A 211 18.15 -9.01 2.81
N VAL A 212 17.34 -8.99 3.87
CA VAL A 212 16.56 -10.17 4.30
C VAL A 212 15.64 -10.66 3.17
N LYS A 213 14.94 -9.74 2.49
CA LYS A 213 14.09 -10.07 1.33
C LYS A 213 14.90 -10.69 0.20
N GLN A 214 16.09 -10.14 -0.12
CA GLN A 214 16.96 -10.74 -1.14
C GLN A 214 17.40 -12.16 -0.76
N LEU A 215 17.77 -12.39 0.50
CA LEU A 215 18.16 -13.72 0.98
C LEU A 215 16.99 -14.72 0.91
N LEU A 216 15.78 -14.30 1.29
CA LEU A 216 14.57 -15.12 1.12
C LEU A 216 14.33 -15.47 -0.36
N MET A 217 14.51 -14.51 -1.27
CA MET A 217 14.35 -14.76 -2.72
C MET A 217 15.42 -15.71 -3.26
N LYS A 218 16.66 -15.64 -2.74
CA LYS A 218 17.73 -16.59 -3.08
C LYS A 218 17.38 -18.01 -2.63
N LYS A 219 16.94 -18.19 -1.37
CA LYS A 219 16.49 -19.50 -0.86
C LYS A 219 15.36 -20.08 -1.72
N LYS A 220 14.36 -19.27 -2.04
CA LYS A 220 13.24 -19.67 -2.92
C LYS A 220 13.71 -20.06 -4.33
N TYR A 221 14.71 -19.38 -4.86
CA TYR A 221 15.29 -19.72 -6.16
C TYR A 221 16.04 -21.06 -6.10
N GLU A 222 16.81 -21.31 -5.05
CA GLU A 222 17.50 -22.59 -4.82
C GLU A 222 16.53 -23.76 -4.69
N GLU A 223 15.43 -23.59 -3.95
CA GLU A 223 14.35 -24.57 -3.87
C GLU A 223 13.73 -24.87 -5.24
N LEU A 224 13.44 -23.82 -6.04
CA LEU A 224 12.90 -24.00 -7.39
C LEU A 224 13.92 -24.65 -8.33
N LYS A 225 15.21 -24.36 -8.16
CA LYS A 225 16.31 -24.96 -8.94
C LYS A 225 16.42 -26.45 -8.62
N LYS A 226 16.38 -26.83 -7.33
CA LYS A 226 16.34 -28.24 -6.89
C LYS A 226 15.13 -28.98 -7.46
N GLN A 227 13.98 -28.31 -7.59
CA GLN A 227 12.77 -28.88 -8.18
C GLN A 227 12.72 -28.85 -9.72
N GLY A 228 13.67 -28.20 -10.40
CA GLY A 228 13.64 -28.01 -11.86
C GLY A 228 12.51 -27.10 -12.36
N LYS A 229 11.88 -26.28 -11.51
CA LYS A 229 10.68 -25.48 -11.84
C LYS A 229 10.96 -23.99 -12.06
N VAL A 230 12.23 -23.62 -12.23
CA VAL A 230 12.65 -22.21 -12.41
C VAL A 230 12.01 -21.60 -13.66
N ASP A 231 12.09 -22.27 -14.81
CA ASP A 231 11.58 -21.74 -16.08
C ASP A 231 10.06 -21.59 -16.07
N ALA A 232 9.35 -22.56 -15.50
CA ALA A 232 7.90 -22.49 -15.31
C ALA A 232 7.51 -21.29 -14.42
N PHE A 233 8.27 -21.04 -13.35
CA PHE A 233 8.04 -19.89 -12.48
C PHE A 233 8.30 -18.57 -13.21
N VAL A 234 9.39 -18.47 -13.96
CA VAL A 234 9.73 -17.28 -14.76
C VAL A 234 8.68 -17.02 -15.83
N LYS A 235 8.24 -18.05 -16.58
CA LYS A 235 7.16 -17.95 -17.57
C LYS A 235 5.86 -17.47 -16.94
N LYS A 236 5.47 -18.01 -15.78
CA LYS A 236 4.29 -17.58 -15.02
C LYS A 236 4.40 -16.13 -14.55
N LYS A 237 5.59 -15.71 -14.11
CA LYS A 237 5.86 -14.32 -13.69
C LYS A 237 5.79 -13.36 -14.87
N ARG A 238 6.40 -13.71 -16.01
CA ARG A 238 6.30 -12.95 -17.28
C ARG A 238 4.85 -12.80 -17.73
N LYS A 239 4.07 -13.89 -17.77
CA LYS A 239 2.64 -13.85 -18.13
C LYS A 239 1.83 -12.93 -17.21
N ARG A 240 2.06 -13.00 -15.89
CA ARG A 240 1.40 -12.12 -14.92
C ARG A 240 1.78 -10.66 -15.10
N GLN A 241 3.04 -10.37 -15.41
CA GLN A 241 3.50 -9.00 -15.65
C GLN A 241 2.91 -8.46 -16.95
N ALA A 242 2.98 -9.21 -18.05
CA ALA A 242 2.37 -8.83 -19.33
C ALA A 242 0.86 -8.57 -19.20
N ALA A 243 0.14 -9.36 -18.40
CA ALA A 243 -1.28 -9.11 -18.13
C ALA A 243 -1.54 -7.81 -17.35
N LYS A 244 -0.65 -7.42 -16.43
CA LYS A 244 -0.73 -6.13 -15.73
C LYS A 244 -0.41 -4.98 -16.66
N ASP A 245 0.63 -5.13 -17.47
CA ASP A 245 1.05 -4.12 -18.44
C ASP A 245 -0.07 -3.90 -19.47
N ARG A 246 -0.70 -4.98 -19.95
CA ARG A 246 -1.89 -4.91 -20.82
C ARG A 246 -3.07 -4.17 -20.18
N LYS A 247 -3.28 -4.31 -18.88
CA LYS A 247 -4.35 -3.58 -18.16
C LYS A 247 -4.05 -2.07 -18.05
N LEU A 248 -2.78 -1.69 -18.08
CA LEU A 248 -2.34 -0.30 -18.04
C LEU A 248 -2.39 0.37 -19.41
N LEU A 249 -2.30 -0.40 -20.49
CA LEU A 249 -2.44 0.10 -21.85
C LEU A 249 -3.91 0.39 -22.19
N PRO A 250 -4.20 1.44 -22.97
CA PRO A 250 -5.53 1.67 -23.52
C PRO A 250 -6.02 0.47 -24.32
N ASN A 251 -7.31 0.14 -24.21
CA ASN A 251 -7.91 -0.88 -25.07
C ASN A 251 -7.81 -0.40 -26.53
N GLN A 252 -7.24 -1.23 -27.40
CA GLN A 252 -7.25 -0.93 -28.82
C GLN A 252 -8.72 -0.87 -29.29
N ARG A 253 -9.04 0.15 -30.08
CA ARG A 253 -10.36 0.23 -30.73
C ARG A 253 -10.54 -1.03 -31.59
N PRO A 254 -11.71 -1.68 -31.56
CA PRO A 254 -11.97 -2.79 -32.47
C PRO A 254 -11.71 -2.31 -33.89
N ARG A 255 -10.87 -3.04 -34.64
CA ARG A 255 -10.74 -2.80 -36.08
C ARG A 255 -12.12 -3.08 -36.68
N GLU A 256 -12.73 -2.07 -37.27
CA GLU A 256 -13.88 -2.29 -38.15
C GLU A 256 -13.38 -3.23 -39.25
N ALA A 257 -13.99 -4.42 -39.33
CA ALA A 257 -13.74 -5.33 -40.42
C ALA A 257 -14.27 -4.63 -41.68
N SER A 258 -13.38 -4.17 -42.55
CA SER A 258 -13.72 -3.71 -43.89
C SER A 258 -14.48 -4.83 -44.59
N LEU A 259 -15.72 -4.56 -44.95
CA LEU A 259 -16.65 -5.45 -45.67
C LEU A 259 -16.28 -5.59 -47.16
N ASP A 260 -15.01 -5.39 -47.53
CA ASP A 260 -14.58 -5.25 -48.92
C ASP A 260 -13.74 -6.44 -49.46
N ASP A 261 -13.58 -7.52 -48.67
CA ASP A 261 -12.97 -8.77 -49.15
C ASP A 261 -14.03 -9.88 -49.23
N ALA A 262 -14.89 -9.81 -50.26
CA ALA A 262 -15.78 -10.88 -50.71
C ALA A 262 -15.67 -11.05 -52.23
#